data_AF-A0A7S2V938-F1
#
_entry.id   AF-A0A7S2V938-F1
#
_cell.length_a   1.000
_cell.length_b   1.000
_cell.length_c   1.000
_cell.angle_alpha   90.00
_cell.angle_beta   90.00
_cell.angle_gamma   90.00
#
_symmetry.space_group_name_H-M   'P 1'
#
loop_
_entity.id
_entity.type
_entity.pdbx_description
1 polymer ?
#
loop_
_entity_poly.entity_id
_entity_poly.type
_entity_poly.pdbx_seq_one_letter_code
_entity_poly.pdbx_strand_id
1 'polypeptide(L)'
;DLLQPQQNSMAAQGSTTASIPMAPGAFGEMMSSISSNLNRGTSVGTGEHQQQQPMNRSAEFEHLSKEQQREEALRQFHEAMNSIPQEDKQVYLEAVRHCPDLVNTETDPMQFVRTCDYNFWDAAKRMCTYWRERKDIFGERAFLPLTLAAPGGGRSGRGGALCRDDILGLQAGFPALLPKTADGKHVFFCDRRQWVSSATKENRIRGVFYLAKLVC
;
A
#
# COMPACT_ATOMS: atom_id res chain seq x y z
N ASP A 1 52.24 -29.22 -29.20
CA ASP A 1 51.37 -28.76 -28.09
C ASP A 1 50.98 -27.31 -28.25
N LEU A 2 49.89 -27.09 -29.00
CA LEU A 2 49.21 -25.81 -29.18
C LEU A 2 47.83 -25.97 -28.54
N LEU A 3 47.62 -25.33 -27.39
CA LEU A 3 46.32 -25.28 -26.70
C LEU A 3 45.45 -24.21 -27.33
N GLN A 4 44.37 -24.62 -28.00
CA GLN A 4 43.25 -23.74 -28.36
C GLN A 4 42.29 -23.59 -27.17
N PRO A 5 41.72 -22.40 -26.91
CA PRO A 5 40.60 -22.26 -26.00
C PRO A 5 39.26 -22.49 -26.71
N GLN A 6 38.47 -23.41 -26.16
CA GLN A 6 37.06 -23.65 -26.48
C GLN A 6 36.21 -22.40 -26.17
N GLN A 7 35.47 -21.90 -27.16
CA GLN A 7 34.37 -20.97 -26.95
C GLN A 7 33.07 -21.77 -26.74
N ASN A 8 32.57 -21.82 -25.50
CA ASN A 8 31.23 -22.29 -25.20
C ASN A 8 30.24 -21.12 -25.32
N SER A 9 29.47 -21.11 -26.39
CA SER A 9 28.31 -20.24 -26.60
C SER A 9 27.10 -20.85 -25.89
N MET A 10 26.67 -20.27 -24.77
CA MET A 10 25.38 -20.58 -24.15
C MET A 10 24.34 -19.56 -24.63
N ALA A 11 23.42 -20.03 -25.46
CA ALA A 11 22.24 -19.28 -25.86
C ALA A 11 21.28 -19.15 -24.67
N ALA A 12 21.13 -17.94 -24.15
CA ALA A 12 20.08 -17.59 -23.20
C ALA A 12 18.75 -17.50 -23.95
N GLN A 13 17.81 -18.38 -23.61
CA GLN A 13 16.43 -18.32 -24.07
C GLN A 13 15.75 -17.13 -23.40
N GLY A 14 15.37 -16.13 -24.21
CA GLY A 14 14.58 -14.98 -23.77
C GLY A 14 13.19 -15.44 -23.36
N SER A 15 12.88 -15.32 -22.07
CA SER A 15 11.51 -15.43 -21.56
C SER A 15 10.78 -14.12 -21.87
N THR A 16 9.92 -14.17 -22.88
CA THR A 16 9.03 -13.08 -23.26
C THR A 16 7.87 -13.03 -22.28
N THR A 17 8.02 -12.29 -21.18
CA THR A 17 6.88 -11.87 -20.36
C THR A 17 6.02 -10.91 -21.17
N ALA A 18 4.91 -11.43 -21.70
CA ALA A 18 3.89 -10.65 -22.38
C ALA A 18 3.36 -9.56 -21.43
N SER A 19 3.75 -8.32 -21.70
CA SER A 19 3.22 -7.14 -21.01
C SER A 19 1.80 -6.89 -21.49
N ILE A 20 0.83 -7.16 -20.62
CA ILE A 20 -0.58 -6.80 -20.85
C ILE A 20 -0.68 -5.27 -20.80
N PRO A 21 -1.10 -4.59 -21.88
CA PRO A 21 -1.26 -3.14 -21.88
C PRO A 21 -2.45 -2.75 -21.00
N MET A 22 -2.19 -2.15 -19.85
CA MET A 22 -3.23 -1.55 -19.02
C MET A 22 -3.67 -0.19 -19.58
N ALA A 23 -4.99 0.03 -19.61
CA ALA A 23 -5.63 1.21 -20.18
C ALA A 23 -5.24 2.55 -19.49
N PRO A 24 -5.28 3.67 -20.22
CA PRO A 24 -5.06 5.00 -19.66
C PRO A 24 -6.27 5.43 -18.82
N GLY A 25 -6.15 5.28 -17.49
CA GLY A 25 -7.21 5.61 -16.51
C GLY A 25 -6.95 5.06 -15.10
N ALA A 26 -6.13 4.00 -15.02
CA ALA A 26 -5.85 3.22 -13.81
C ALA A 26 -5.31 3.98 -12.58
N PHE A 27 -4.81 5.22 -12.72
CA PHE A 27 -4.26 5.97 -11.58
C PHE A 27 -5.33 6.73 -10.78
N GLY A 28 -6.26 7.38 -11.48
CA GLY A 28 -7.46 7.92 -10.86
C GLY A 28 -8.31 6.79 -10.30
N GLU A 29 -8.36 5.67 -10.99
CA GLU A 29 -9.01 4.44 -10.52
C GLU A 29 -8.26 3.79 -9.35
N MET A 30 -6.94 3.80 -9.22
CA MET A 30 -6.26 3.16 -8.07
C MET A 30 -6.48 3.94 -6.76
N MET A 31 -6.32 5.27 -6.79
CA MET A 31 -6.59 6.12 -5.63
C MET A 31 -8.10 6.24 -5.36
N SER A 32 -8.92 6.22 -6.41
CA SER A 32 -10.36 6.08 -6.27
C SER A 32 -10.76 4.69 -5.85
N SER A 33 -10.06 3.59 -6.19
CA SER A 33 -10.40 2.18 -5.86
C SER A 33 -10.03 1.83 -4.43
N ILE A 34 -8.97 2.44 -3.88
CA ILE A 34 -8.77 2.48 -2.42
C ILE A 34 -9.99 3.14 -1.73
N SER A 35 -10.67 4.07 -2.43
CA SER A 35 -11.90 4.75 -1.98
C SER A 35 -13.23 4.14 -2.49
N SER A 36 -13.25 3.31 -3.55
CA SER A 36 -14.46 2.90 -4.31
C SER A 36 -14.61 1.38 -4.46
N ASN A 37 -13.59 0.58 -4.12
CA ASN A 37 -13.77 -0.86 -3.86
C ASN A 37 -14.64 -1.13 -2.62
N LEU A 38 -15.05 -0.09 -1.89
CA LEU A 38 -16.12 -0.13 -0.88
C LEU A 38 -17.53 -0.29 -1.48
N ASN A 39 -17.76 0.05 -2.75
CA ASN A 39 -19.10 0.04 -3.36
C ASN A 39 -19.32 -1.02 -4.45
N ARG A 40 -18.34 -1.90 -4.70
CA ARG A 40 -18.46 -2.94 -5.74
C ARG A 40 -18.48 -4.34 -5.14
N GLY A 41 -19.50 -4.59 -4.31
CA GLY A 41 -19.97 -5.94 -4.05
C GLY A 41 -20.76 -6.44 -5.27
N THR A 42 -20.12 -7.25 -6.10
CA THR A 42 -20.80 -8.10 -7.09
C THR A 42 -21.77 -9.02 -6.38
N SER A 43 -23.05 -8.86 -6.68
CA SER A 43 -24.05 -9.91 -6.51
C SER A 43 -23.69 -11.09 -7.41
N VAL A 44 -23.67 -12.30 -6.86
CA VAL A 44 -24.59 -13.40 -7.17
C VAL A 44 -24.29 -14.49 -6.15
N GLY A 45 -25.18 -14.57 -5.16
CA GLY A 45 -25.16 -15.56 -4.10
C GLY A 45 -26.37 -15.31 -3.23
N THR A 46 -27.50 -15.93 -3.60
CA THR A 46 -28.72 -15.99 -2.79
C THR A 46 -28.45 -16.83 -1.56
N GLY A 47 -27.70 -16.28 -0.60
CA GLY A 47 -27.53 -16.79 0.75
C GLY A 47 -28.08 -15.75 1.69
N GLU A 48 -29.10 -16.14 2.45
CA GLU A 48 -29.85 -15.35 3.42
C GLU A 48 -28.90 -14.55 4.32
N HIS A 49 -28.66 -13.30 3.94
CA HIS A 49 -27.93 -12.34 4.76
C HIS A 49 -28.81 -11.97 5.94
N GLN A 50 -28.38 -12.44 7.11
CA GLN A 50 -28.88 -12.02 8.40
C GLN A 50 -28.72 -10.51 8.49
N GLN A 51 -29.83 -9.79 8.33
CA GLN A 51 -29.94 -8.35 8.55
C GLN A 51 -29.39 -8.04 9.95
N GLN A 52 -28.17 -7.51 10.00
CA GLN A 52 -27.69 -6.83 11.19
C GLN A 52 -28.54 -5.57 11.33
N GLN A 53 -29.41 -5.59 12.35
CA GLN A 53 -30.23 -4.45 12.73
C GLN A 53 -29.33 -3.23 12.95
N PRO A 54 -29.71 -2.03 12.49
CA PRO A 54 -29.04 -0.80 12.88
C PRO A 54 -29.26 -0.59 14.38
N MET A 55 -28.31 -1.05 15.19
CA MET A 55 -28.29 -0.79 16.63
C MET A 55 -28.19 0.73 16.82
N ASN A 56 -29.18 1.27 17.53
CA ASN A 56 -29.28 2.65 17.99
C ASN A 56 -28.20 2.92 19.08
N ARG A 57 -26.92 2.86 18.69
CA ARG A 57 -25.74 2.84 19.58
C ARG A 57 -25.11 4.21 19.83
N SER A 58 -25.67 5.27 19.24
CA SER A 58 -25.11 6.61 19.33
C SER A 58 -25.22 7.21 20.73
N ALA A 59 -26.21 6.82 21.53
CA ALA A 59 -26.46 7.41 22.85
C ALA A 59 -25.59 6.83 24.00
N GLU A 60 -25.12 5.58 23.92
CA GLU A 60 -24.28 4.97 24.97
C GLU A 60 -22.81 5.45 24.93
N PHE A 61 -22.38 6.05 23.82
CA PHE A 61 -20.99 6.46 23.63
C PHE A 61 -20.63 7.83 24.21
N GLU A 62 -21.62 8.66 24.58
CA GLU A 62 -21.38 10.04 24.99
C GLU A 62 -20.75 10.19 26.39
N HIS A 63 -20.68 9.12 27.19
CA HIS A 63 -20.15 9.16 28.57
C HIS A 63 -18.78 8.51 28.78
N LEU A 64 -18.20 7.88 27.75
CA LEU A 64 -16.89 7.24 27.85
C LEU A 64 -15.77 8.27 27.70
N SER A 65 -14.68 8.09 28.45
CA SER A 65 -13.45 8.85 28.22
C SER A 65 -12.92 8.58 26.80
N LYS A 66 -12.18 9.53 26.23
CA LYS A 66 -11.55 9.37 24.90
C LYS A 66 -10.67 8.13 24.80
N GLU A 67 -10.04 7.75 25.92
CA GLU A 67 -9.23 6.54 26.04
C GLU A 67 -10.08 5.28 25.91
N GLN A 68 -11.18 5.19 26.67
CA GLN A 68 -12.13 4.07 26.58
C GLN A 68 -12.75 3.95 25.18
N GLN A 69 -13.11 5.08 24.55
CA GLN A 69 -13.61 5.07 23.18
C GLN A 69 -12.56 4.52 22.19
N ARG A 70 -11.29 4.86 22.38
CA ARG A 70 -10.19 4.35 21.56
C ARG A 70 -9.96 2.85 21.79
N GLU A 71 -9.95 2.40 23.04
CA GLU A 71 -9.80 0.97 23.38
C GLU A 71 -10.93 0.14 22.78
N GLU A 72 -12.17 0.62 22.90
CA GLU A 72 -13.34 -0.05 22.34
C GLU A 72 -13.31 -0.08 20.81
N ALA A 73 -12.88 1.00 20.15
CA ALA A 73 -12.70 1.03 18.70
C ALA A 73 -11.63 0.03 18.24
N LEU A 74 -10.51 -0.07 18.96
CA LEU A 74 -9.46 -1.04 18.67
C LEU A 74 -9.94 -2.49 18.89
N ARG A 75 -10.72 -2.73 19.94
CA ARG A 75 -11.33 -4.04 20.20
C ARG A 75 -12.22 -4.46 19.03
N GLN A 76 -13.13 -3.59 18.59
CA GLN A 76 -14.03 -3.87 17.46
C GLN A 76 -13.27 -4.03 16.13
N PHE A 77 -12.21 -3.24 15.90
CA PHE A 77 -11.33 -3.41 14.74
C PHE A 77 -10.65 -4.78 14.72
N HIS A 78 -10.12 -5.24 15.86
CA HIS A 78 -9.49 -6.56 15.95
C HIS A 78 -10.49 -7.70 15.75
N GLU A 79 -11.71 -7.59 16.26
CA GLU A 79 -12.79 -8.55 16.00
C GLU A 79 -13.10 -8.65 14.51
N ALA A 80 -13.21 -7.50 13.83
CA ALA A 80 -13.39 -7.45 12.38
C ALA A 80 -12.20 -8.10 11.64
N MET A 81 -10.97 -7.78 12.00
CA MET A 81 -9.76 -8.36 11.42
C MET A 81 -9.69 -9.90 11.61
N ASN A 82 -10.12 -10.40 12.77
CA ASN A 82 -10.19 -11.83 13.05
C ASN A 82 -11.23 -12.54 12.17
N SER A 83 -12.30 -11.84 11.81
CA SER A 83 -13.41 -12.37 11.02
C SER A 83 -13.13 -12.37 9.50
N ILE A 84 -12.09 -11.67 9.03
CA ILE A 84 -11.66 -11.71 7.62
C ILE A 84 -11.07 -13.10 7.28
N PRO A 85 -11.43 -13.71 6.14
CA PRO A 85 -10.86 -14.97 5.67
C PRO A 85 -9.32 -14.95 5.61
N GLN A 86 -8.69 -16.10 5.87
CA GLN A 86 -7.24 -16.19 6.02
C GLN A 86 -6.50 -15.79 4.73
N GLU A 87 -7.02 -16.22 3.58
CA GLU A 87 -6.54 -15.91 2.24
C GLU A 87 -6.51 -14.40 1.96
N ASP A 88 -7.46 -13.66 2.51
CA ASP A 88 -7.57 -12.22 2.28
C ASP A 88 -6.60 -11.40 3.11
N LYS A 89 -6.27 -11.88 4.32
CA LYS A 89 -5.34 -11.22 5.25
C LYS A 89 -3.94 -11.84 5.29
N GLN A 90 -3.64 -12.83 4.46
CA GLN A 90 -2.36 -13.56 4.49
C GLN A 90 -1.13 -12.65 4.38
N VAL A 91 -1.16 -11.64 3.50
CA VAL A 91 -0.05 -10.71 3.28
C VAL A 91 0.15 -9.77 4.47
N TYR A 92 -0.95 -9.34 5.09
CA TYR A 92 -0.89 -8.58 6.33
C TYR A 92 -0.28 -9.42 7.47
N LEU A 93 -0.70 -10.67 7.61
CA LEU A 93 -0.13 -11.58 8.62
C LEU A 93 1.35 -11.88 8.39
N GLU A 94 1.77 -11.96 7.13
CA GLU A 94 3.18 -12.04 6.75
C GLU A 94 3.94 -10.76 7.16
N ALA A 95 3.40 -9.58 6.89
CA ALA A 95 4.00 -8.31 7.33
C ALA A 95 4.16 -8.25 8.85
N VAL A 96 3.12 -8.63 9.61
CA VAL A 96 3.16 -8.69 11.09
C VAL A 96 4.28 -9.62 11.58
N ARG A 97 4.49 -10.75 10.89
CA ARG A 97 5.55 -11.71 11.24
C ARG A 97 6.94 -11.20 10.90
N HIS A 98 7.12 -10.58 9.73
CA HIS A 98 8.44 -10.22 9.20
C HIS A 98 8.93 -8.84 9.66
N CYS A 99 8.02 -7.88 9.83
CA CYS A 99 8.35 -6.50 10.14
C CYS A 99 7.29 -5.84 11.06
N PRO A 100 7.08 -6.36 12.28
CA PRO A 100 6.06 -5.84 13.20
C PRO A 100 6.24 -4.34 13.50
N ASP A 101 7.49 -3.88 13.63
CA ASP A 101 7.78 -2.45 13.84
C ASP A 101 7.33 -1.58 12.65
N LEU A 102 7.45 -2.10 11.43
CA LEU A 102 6.99 -1.41 10.23
C LEU A 102 5.47 -1.36 10.17
N VAL A 103 4.81 -2.47 10.53
CA VAL A 103 3.33 -2.53 10.62
C VAL A 103 2.81 -1.52 11.63
N ASN A 104 3.43 -1.45 12.82
CA ASN A 104 3.03 -0.52 13.87
C ASN A 104 3.24 0.94 13.48
N THR A 105 4.27 1.23 12.68
CA THR A 105 4.61 2.61 12.29
C THR A 105 3.88 3.08 11.04
N GLU A 106 3.61 2.21 10.06
CA GLU A 106 2.95 2.59 8.81
C GLU A 106 1.44 2.34 8.79
N THR A 107 0.92 1.46 9.64
CA THR A 107 -0.50 1.08 9.62
C THR A 107 -1.16 1.15 10.99
N ASP A 108 -1.35 2.36 11.52
CA ASP A 108 -2.16 2.59 12.74
C ASP A 108 -3.63 2.24 12.47
N PRO A 109 -4.21 1.23 13.16
CA PRO A 109 -5.62 0.86 13.00
C PRO A 109 -6.58 2.05 13.11
N MET A 110 -6.31 3.02 13.98
CA MET A 110 -7.20 4.15 14.18
C MET A 110 -7.27 5.08 12.97
N GLN A 111 -6.21 5.16 12.16
CA GLN A 111 -6.25 5.92 10.91
C GLN A 111 -7.25 5.28 9.93
N PHE A 112 -7.21 3.94 9.79
CA PHE A 112 -8.14 3.21 8.92
C PHE A 112 -9.58 3.32 9.42
N VAL A 113 -9.81 3.15 10.73
CA VAL A 113 -11.14 3.31 11.34
C VAL A 113 -11.73 4.69 11.04
N ARG A 114 -10.96 5.77 11.23
CA ARG A 114 -11.42 7.14 10.93
C ARG A 114 -11.68 7.35 9.44
N THR A 115 -10.86 6.78 8.56
CA THR A 115 -11.01 6.91 7.10
C THR A 115 -12.17 6.08 6.54
N CYS A 116 -12.70 5.16 7.34
CA CYS A 116 -13.86 4.32 7.02
C CYS A 116 -15.09 4.72 7.83
N ASP A 117 -15.18 5.96 8.33
CA ASP A 117 -16.32 6.47 9.10
C ASP A 117 -16.74 5.54 10.27
N TYR A 118 -15.74 4.95 10.95
CA TYR A 118 -15.93 3.97 12.03
C TYR A 118 -16.62 2.66 11.63
N ASN A 119 -16.64 2.32 10.34
CA ASN A 119 -16.94 0.97 9.88
C ASN A 119 -15.71 0.06 10.04
N PHE A 120 -15.71 -0.75 11.11
CA PHE A 120 -14.58 -1.61 11.47
C PHE A 120 -14.28 -2.71 10.45
N TRP A 121 -15.31 -3.24 9.79
CA TRP A 121 -15.14 -4.27 8.76
C TRP A 121 -14.43 -3.73 7.53
N ASP A 122 -14.86 -2.56 7.07
CA ASP A 122 -14.24 -1.90 5.92
C ASP A 122 -12.84 -1.40 6.26
N ALA A 123 -12.61 -0.92 7.48
CA ALA A 123 -11.27 -0.55 7.96
C ALA A 123 -10.31 -1.74 7.94
N ALA A 124 -10.73 -2.89 8.47
CA ALA A 124 -9.92 -4.11 8.50
C ALA A 124 -9.61 -4.63 7.08
N LYS A 125 -10.61 -4.63 6.19
CA LYS A 125 -10.43 -4.96 4.77
C LYS A 125 -9.45 -4.01 4.09
N ARG A 126 -9.58 -2.70 4.32
CA ARG A 126 -8.70 -1.69 3.73
C ARG A 126 -7.25 -1.86 4.20
N MET A 127 -7.02 -2.24 5.45
CA MET A 127 -5.67 -2.58 5.94
C MET A 127 -5.10 -3.84 5.24
N CYS A 128 -5.91 -4.88 5.05
CA CYS A 128 -5.47 -6.07 4.30
C CYS A 128 -5.13 -5.74 2.85
N THR A 129 -5.99 -4.95 2.19
CA THR A 129 -5.77 -4.46 0.82
C THR A 129 -4.50 -3.62 0.73
N TYR A 130 -4.24 -2.72 1.68
CA TYR A 130 -3.01 -1.91 1.70
C TYR A 130 -1.75 -2.79 1.63
N TRP A 131 -1.65 -3.81 2.49
CA TRP A 131 -0.49 -4.70 2.52
C TRP A 131 -0.39 -5.58 1.27
N ARG A 132 -1.53 -6.02 0.72
CA ARG A 132 -1.59 -6.77 -0.54
C ARG A 132 -1.06 -5.94 -1.71
N GLU A 133 -1.57 -4.72 -1.89
CA GLU A 133 -1.12 -3.77 -2.93
C GLU A 133 0.36 -3.44 -2.75
N ARG A 134 0.80 -3.21 -1.51
CA ARG A 134 2.22 -2.97 -1.23
C ARG A 134 3.09 -4.15 -1.66
N LYS A 135 2.66 -5.39 -1.39
CA LYS A 135 3.39 -6.59 -1.85
C LYS A 135 3.38 -6.72 -3.36
N ASP A 136 2.28 -6.44 -4.03
CA ASP A 136 2.20 -6.47 -5.50
C ASP A 136 3.18 -5.48 -6.15
N ILE A 137 3.27 -4.25 -5.61
CA ILE A 137 4.05 -3.16 -6.19
C ILE A 137 5.56 -3.29 -5.90
N PHE A 138 5.90 -3.72 -4.69
CA PHE A 138 7.30 -3.78 -4.21
C PHE A 138 7.89 -5.19 -4.24
N GLY A 139 7.08 -6.22 -4.49
CA GLY A 139 7.48 -7.62 -4.40
C GLY A 139 8.04 -7.94 -3.00
N GLU A 140 9.15 -8.67 -2.98
CA GLU A 140 9.87 -9.04 -1.74
C GLU A 140 10.34 -7.83 -0.91
N ARG A 141 10.44 -6.65 -1.52
CA ARG A 141 10.87 -5.42 -0.84
C ARG A 141 9.74 -4.71 -0.10
N ALA A 142 8.51 -5.21 -0.17
CA ALA A 142 7.34 -4.63 0.48
C ALA A 142 7.49 -4.54 2.01
N PHE A 143 8.26 -5.45 2.60
CA PHE A 143 8.50 -5.49 4.05
C PHE A 143 9.69 -4.63 4.51
N LEU A 144 10.21 -3.77 3.61
CA LEU A 144 11.25 -2.80 3.94
C LEU A 144 10.65 -1.40 4.16
N PRO A 145 11.29 -0.57 4.99
CA PRO A 145 10.88 0.83 5.16
C PRO A 145 10.92 1.62 3.86
N LEU A 146 9.94 2.50 3.66
CA LEU A 146 9.94 3.49 2.57
C LEU A 146 10.89 4.65 2.91
N THR A 147 12.18 4.46 2.60
CA THR A 147 13.25 5.45 2.85
C THR A 147 14.01 5.80 1.58
N LEU A 148 14.45 7.06 1.47
CA LEU A 148 15.35 7.53 0.40
C LEU A 148 16.82 7.13 0.61
N ALA A 149 17.14 6.38 1.67
CA ALA A 149 18.50 5.95 1.93
C ALA A 149 18.99 5.02 0.80
N ALA A 150 20.07 5.44 0.14
CA ALA A 150 20.66 4.66 -0.94
C ALA A 150 21.13 3.29 -0.43
N PRO A 151 20.88 2.20 -1.17
CA PRO A 151 21.46 0.90 -0.83
C PRO A 151 22.99 1.00 -0.85
N GLY A 152 23.62 0.74 0.31
CA GLY A 152 25.09 0.75 0.48
C GLY A 152 25.69 1.97 1.20
N GLY A 153 24.89 2.98 1.58
CA GLY A 153 25.41 4.21 2.23
C GLY A 153 25.47 4.22 3.76
N GLY A 154 24.93 3.21 4.43
CA GLY A 154 24.89 3.13 5.90
C GLY A 154 25.58 1.87 6.43
N ARG A 155 26.16 1.97 7.64
CA ARG A 155 26.83 0.87 8.37
C ARG A 155 26.03 -0.43 8.50
N SER A 156 24.72 -0.40 8.23
CA SER A 156 23.82 -1.57 8.35
C SER A 156 23.48 -2.27 7.02
N GLY A 157 23.88 -1.75 5.85
CA GLY A 157 23.67 -2.41 4.55
C GLY A 157 22.21 -2.69 4.13
N ARG A 158 21.20 -2.38 4.95
CA ARG A 158 19.79 -2.59 4.62
C ARG A 158 19.27 -1.40 3.80
N GLY A 159 19.06 -1.61 2.52
CA GLY A 159 18.31 -0.68 1.67
C GLY A 159 16.83 -0.61 2.05
N GLY A 160 16.15 0.46 1.66
CA GLY A 160 14.70 0.59 1.81
C GLY A 160 13.91 -0.15 0.72
N ALA A 161 12.60 0.04 0.69
CA ALA A 161 11.72 -0.52 -0.34
C ALA A 161 11.88 0.16 -1.73
N LEU A 162 12.39 1.40 -1.78
CA LEU A 162 12.58 2.16 -3.01
C LEU A 162 13.90 1.80 -3.70
N CYS A 163 13.89 1.46 -4.99
CA CYS A 163 15.12 1.24 -5.76
C CYS A 163 15.80 2.57 -6.13
N ARG A 164 17.00 2.47 -6.71
CA ARG A 164 17.75 3.65 -7.18
C ARG A 164 16.93 4.50 -8.15
N ASP A 165 16.22 3.88 -9.08
CA ASP A 165 15.43 4.60 -10.09
C ASP A 165 14.21 5.29 -9.47
N ASP A 166 13.57 4.68 -8.47
CA ASP A 166 12.49 5.31 -7.70
C ASP A 166 13.00 6.60 -7.02
N ILE A 167 14.20 6.53 -6.40
CA ILE A 167 14.83 7.66 -5.71
C ILE A 167 15.21 8.76 -6.70
N LEU A 168 15.81 8.41 -7.84
CA LEU A 168 16.16 9.38 -8.88
C LEU A 168 14.92 10.08 -9.44
N GLY A 169 13.81 9.36 -9.63
CA GLY A 169 12.53 9.95 -10.05
C GLY A 169 12.00 10.95 -9.02
N LEU A 170 11.99 10.58 -7.74
CA LEU A 170 11.58 11.47 -6.65
C LEU A 170 12.48 12.71 -6.54
N GLN A 171 13.80 12.56 -6.71
CA GLN A 171 14.77 13.66 -6.71
C GLN A 171 14.61 14.60 -7.91
N ALA A 172 14.20 14.07 -9.06
CA ALA A 172 13.85 14.87 -10.23
C ALA A 172 12.52 15.62 -10.06
N GLY A 173 11.82 15.46 -8.93
CA GLY A 173 10.55 16.13 -8.65
C GLY A 173 9.33 15.40 -9.20
N PHE A 174 9.41 14.08 -9.42
CA PHE A 174 8.30 13.30 -9.96
C PHE A 174 8.07 11.94 -9.27
N PRO A 175 6.92 11.75 -8.58
CA PRO A 175 5.96 12.78 -8.17
C PRO A 175 6.58 13.78 -7.18
N ALA A 176 6.01 14.98 -7.07
CA ALA A 176 6.43 15.98 -6.09
C ALA A 176 5.31 16.30 -5.08
N LEU A 177 5.73 16.53 -3.83
CA LEU A 177 4.87 17.11 -2.80
C LEU A 177 5.08 18.63 -2.82
N LEU A 178 4.05 19.38 -3.20
CA LEU A 178 4.08 20.84 -3.21
C LEU A 178 3.89 21.41 -1.79
N PRO A 179 4.22 22.70 -1.56
CA PRO A 179 3.87 23.37 -0.33
C PRO A 179 2.39 23.22 0.00
N LYS A 180 2.08 23.17 1.30
CA LYS A 180 0.69 23.12 1.77
C LYS A 180 -0.08 24.33 1.26
N THR A 181 -1.33 24.11 0.91
CA THR A 181 -2.28 25.19 0.60
C THR A 181 -2.59 26.01 1.86
N ALA A 182 -3.26 27.16 1.69
CA ALA A 182 -3.62 28.05 2.79
C ALA A 182 -4.51 27.37 3.87
N ASP A 183 -5.27 26.33 3.50
CA ASP A 183 -6.07 25.51 4.40
C ASP A 183 -5.31 24.30 4.99
N GLY A 184 -3.98 24.23 4.80
CA GLY A 184 -3.12 23.21 5.38
C GLY A 184 -3.14 21.86 4.65
N LYS A 185 -3.81 21.74 3.50
CA LYS A 185 -3.87 20.49 2.73
C LYS A 185 -2.59 20.26 1.94
N HIS A 186 -2.21 18.99 1.85
CA HIS A 186 -1.10 18.54 1.01
C HIS A 186 -1.53 18.50 -0.46
N VAL A 187 -0.65 18.94 -1.37
CA VAL A 187 -0.89 18.90 -2.81
C VAL A 187 0.17 18.03 -3.48
N PHE A 188 -0.29 17.02 -4.21
CA PHE A 188 0.56 16.18 -5.04
C PHE A 188 0.59 16.74 -6.45
N PHE A 189 1.80 16.91 -6.99
CA PHE A 189 2.02 17.31 -8.37
C PHE A 189 2.64 16.17 -9.16
N CYS A 190 1.99 15.85 -10.28
CA CYS A 190 2.43 14.80 -11.20
C CYS A 190 2.43 15.36 -12.63
N ASP A 191 3.57 15.91 -13.08
CA ASP A 191 3.74 16.30 -14.47
C ASP A 191 4.16 15.11 -15.34
N ARG A 192 3.26 14.65 -16.22
CA ARG A 192 3.56 13.54 -17.13
C ARG A 192 4.64 13.88 -18.17
N ARG A 193 4.98 15.15 -18.36
CA ARG A 193 5.93 15.62 -19.38
C ARG A 193 7.38 15.62 -18.90
N GLN A 194 7.63 15.78 -17.61
CA GLN A 194 8.98 15.78 -17.01
C GLN A 194 9.57 14.37 -16.86
N TRP A 195 9.13 13.48 -17.74
CA TRP A 195 9.41 12.07 -17.66
C TRP A 195 10.80 11.77 -18.20
N VAL A 196 11.71 11.32 -17.33
CA VAL A 196 12.93 10.67 -17.79
C VAL A 196 12.53 9.37 -18.47
N SER A 197 12.78 9.23 -19.77
CA SER A 197 12.32 8.12 -20.63
C SER A 197 12.55 6.71 -20.08
N SER A 198 13.40 6.55 -19.08
CA SER A 198 13.68 5.29 -18.38
C SER A 198 12.73 4.91 -17.24
N ALA A 199 11.92 5.83 -16.68
CA ALA A 199 11.04 5.49 -15.56
C ALA A 199 9.88 4.59 -16.02
N THR A 200 9.55 3.54 -15.26
CA THR A 200 8.43 2.63 -15.54
C THR A 200 7.15 3.05 -14.83
N LYS A 201 6.02 2.37 -15.13
CA LYS A 201 4.75 2.62 -14.43
C LYS A 201 4.87 2.32 -12.93
N GLU A 202 5.60 1.28 -12.60
CA GLU A 202 5.82 0.78 -11.24
C GLU A 202 6.62 1.78 -10.43
N ASN A 203 7.66 2.40 -11.03
CA ASN A 203 8.44 3.45 -10.36
C ASN A 203 7.54 4.62 -9.92
N ARG A 204 6.56 5.02 -10.76
CA ARG A 204 5.60 6.07 -10.39
C ARG A 204 4.80 5.70 -9.15
N ILE A 205 4.23 4.50 -9.17
CA ILE A 205 3.33 4.03 -8.13
C ILE A 205 4.09 3.94 -6.81
N ARG A 206 5.33 3.42 -6.84
CA ARG A 206 6.22 3.41 -5.66
C ARG A 206 6.52 4.81 -5.14
N GLY A 207 6.79 5.77 -6.03
CA GLY A 207 6.97 7.17 -5.67
C GLY A 207 5.73 7.77 -4.99
N VAL A 208 4.53 7.47 -5.50
CA VAL A 208 3.27 7.91 -4.89
C VAL A 208 3.05 7.25 -3.52
N PHE A 209 3.34 5.96 -3.38
CA PHE A 209 3.33 5.27 -2.08
C PHE A 209 4.25 5.96 -1.06
N TYR A 210 5.46 6.31 -1.48
CA TYR A 210 6.41 7.04 -0.63
C TYR A 210 5.85 8.40 -0.20
N LEU A 211 5.31 9.20 -1.12
CA LEU A 211 4.76 10.51 -0.77
C LEU A 211 3.48 10.40 0.07
N ALA A 212 2.61 9.41 -0.18
CA ALA A 212 1.44 9.14 0.63
C ALA A 212 1.83 8.85 2.09
N LYS A 213 2.90 8.09 2.30
CA LYS A 213 3.47 7.82 3.62
C LYS A 213 4.02 9.07 4.33
N LEU A 214 4.30 10.17 3.62
CA LEU A 214 4.76 11.43 4.24
C LEU A 214 3.60 12.34 4.68
N VAL A 215 2.39 12.11 4.20
CA VAL A 215 1.23 12.98 4.46
C VAL A 215 0.25 12.39 5.48
N CYS A 216 0.31 11.07 5.71
CA CYS A 216 -0.47 10.34 6.71
C CYS A 216 0.28 10.25 8.05
#